data_AF-V4KYX5-F1
#
_entry.id   AF-V4KYX5-F1
#
_cell.length_a   1.000
_cell.length_b   1.000
_cell.length_c   1.000
_cell.angle_alpha   90.00
_cell.angle_beta   90.00
_cell.angle_gamma   90.00
#
_symmetry.space_group_name_H-M   'P 1'
#
loop_
_entity.id
_entity.type
_entity.pdbx_description
1 polymer ?
#
loop_
_entity_poly.entity_id
_entity_poly.type
_entity_poly.pdbx_seq_one_letter_code
_entity_poly.pdbx_strand_id
1 'polypeptide(L)'
;MAVMLSSPIVSPLGINIDMNKNLGVSYSSFPKIHAFRVCNPLCIRKSVVTVVSSRKNSGSGLASEDKKLLLERYGYDANEFASQSKKTRRKEEERNSQKQEEVIVQPRTTHRLLQVLAGTAKRKKLLSLKGMDVRPMMEVVKGAAFGILQAAGGCPTSLRPGRWLDLYSGTGSVGIEAISRGCSEAHFVEMDPWVVSNVLQPNLEHTGFVDASVIHTARVENFLERADKLVGKDGAFDYISVTPPYMEVDYEVLMDQISKSAAIGENTFIVVEYPSRTTMLDSCGCLEKMTDRRFGRTHLAIYGPKWAQKPRKS
;
A
#
# COMPACT_ATOMS: atom_id res chain seq x y z
N MET A 1 11.10 -37.20 68.56
CA MET A 1 11.99 -36.48 69.48
C MET A 1 12.05 -35.03 69.05
N ALA A 2 11.76 -34.13 70.01
CA ALA A 2 11.97 -32.68 70.11
C ALA A 2 11.56 -31.76 68.92
N VAL A 3 10.59 -30.82 69.00
CA VAL A 3 10.46 -29.62 69.90
C VAL A 3 11.58 -28.60 69.54
N MET A 4 11.42 -27.31 69.24
CA MET A 4 10.33 -26.31 69.22
C MET A 4 10.94 -24.96 68.76
N LEU A 5 10.09 -24.01 68.31
CA LEU A 5 10.13 -22.53 68.52
C LEU A 5 11.32 -21.72 67.93
N SER A 6 11.22 -20.47 67.45
CA SER A 6 10.30 -19.35 67.72
C SER A 6 10.41 -18.27 66.63
N SER A 7 9.27 -17.64 66.29
CA SER A 7 9.13 -16.36 65.56
C SER A 7 9.46 -15.14 66.49
N PRO A 8 9.14 -13.84 66.21
CA PRO A 8 8.83 -13.07 64.97
C PRO A 8 9.39 -11.59 64.95
N ILE A 9 8.95 -10.78 63.97
CA ILE A 9 8.74 -9.29 63.91
C ILE A 9 9.94 -8.31 63.75
N VAL A 10 9.77 -7.36 62.79
CA VAL A 10 9.90 -5.88 62.89
C VAL A 10 10.62 -5.26 61.66
N SER A 11 9.82 -4.73 60.73
CA SER A 11 10.11 -3.48 59.95
C SER A 11 9.82 -2.27 60.86
N PRO A 12 10.25 -0.99 60.63
CA PRO A 12 10.44 -0.34 59.32
C PRO A 12 11.49 0.82 59.24
N LEU A 13 11.58 1.43 58.03
CA LEU A 13 11.83 2.85 57.69
C LEU A 13 12.94 3.67 58.40
N GLY A 14 13.75 4.36 57.58
CA GLY A 14 14.58 5.48 58.04
C GLY A 14 15.37 6.17 56.92
N ILE A 15 14.74 7.14 56.27
CA ILE A 15 15.38 8.18 55.44
C ILE A 15 16.23 9.06 56.35
N ASN A 16 17.45 9.44 55.94
CA ASN A 16 17.91 10.81 56.19
C ASN A 16 19.00 11.28 55.23
N ILE A 17 18.75 12.48 54.72
CA ILE A 17 19.63 13.40 54.00
C ILE A 17 20.32 14.24 55.07
N ASP A 18 21.62 14.55 54.93
CA ASP A 18 22.04 15.93 55.20
C ASP A 18 23.37 16.34 54.56
N MET A 19 23.42 17.64 54.27
CA MET A 19 24.43 18.43 53.56
C MET A 19 25.76 18.56 54.34
N ASN A 20 26.89 18.88 53.68
CA ASN A 20 27.35 20.29 53.49
C ASN A 20 28.78 20.44 52.91
N LYS A 21 28.95 21.59 52.23
CA LYS A 21 30.13 22.49 52.12
C LYS A 21 31.31 22.18 51.17
N ASN A 22 31.23 22.87 50.01
CA ASN A 22 32.16 23.90 49.50
C ASN A 22 33.67 23.67 49.52
N LEU A 23 34.28 23.72 48.34
CA LEU A 23 35.51 24.48 48.03
C LEU A 23 35.50 24.81 46.53
N GLY A 24 35.61 26.10 46.20
CA GLY A 24 35.62 26.60 44.82
C GLY A 24 37.04 26.89 44.33
N VAL A 25 37.23 26.84 43.01
CA VAL A 25 38.23 27.63 42.27
C VAL A 25 37.69 27.91 40.86
N SER A 26 37.78 29.18 40.50
CA SER A 26 37.42 29.87 39.26
C SER A 26 38.38 29.54 38.10
N TYR A 27 37.92 29.56 36.85
CA TYR A 27 38.36 30.48 35.79
C TYR A 27 37.80 30.06 34.41
N SER A 28 36.94 30.95 33.90
CA SER A 28 36.79 31.40 32.50
C SER A 28 37.18 30.47 31.35
N SER A 29 36.19 30.08 30.54
CA SER A 29 36.09 30.51 29.14
C SER A 29 34.76 30.03 28.54
N PHE A 30 33.85 30.98 28.29
CA PHE A 30 32.65 30.80 27.48
C PHE A 30 33.03 30.48 26.02
N PRO A 31 32.17 29.75 25.32
CA PRO A 31 31.72 30.27 24.03
C PRO A 31 30.20 30.34 23.92
N LYS A 32 29.74 31.58 23.75
CA LYS A 32 28.71 32.05 22.82
C LYS A 32 27.51 31.14 22.58
N ILE A 33 26.43 31.48 23.30
CA ILE A 33 25.06 31.37 22.84
C ILE A 33 24.94 32.18 21.53
N HIS A 34 24.79 31.50 20.40
CA HIS A 34 24.33 32.14 19.17
C HIS A 34 22.79 32.15 19.17
N ALA A 35 22.24 33.28 19.62
CA ALA A 35 20.89 33.67 19.27
C ALA A 35 20.86 34.01 17.77
N PHE A 36 20.41 33.06 16.94
CA PHE A 36 19.98 33.38 15.58
C PHE A 36 18.49 33.70 15.61
N ARG A 37 18.24 35.01 15.75
CA ARG A 37 17.06 35.66 15.18
C ARG A 37 17.34 35.80 13.69
N VAL A 38 16.37 35.48 12.82
CA VAL A 38 16.00 36.18 11.56
C VAL A 38 15.35 35.22 10.55
N CYS A 39 14.10 35.59 10.23
CA CYS A 39 13.33 35.41 9.00
C CYS A 39 12.88 34.03 8.52
N ASN A 40 11.55 33.85 8.62
CA ASN A 40 10.71 33.19 7.63
C ASN A 40 11.22 33.37 6.19
N PRO A 41 11.17 32.29 5.41
CA PRO A 41 10.58 32.36 4.08
C PRO A 41 9.38 31.41 4.00
N LEU A 42 8.20 31.99 3.83
CA LEU A 42 7.05 31.32 3.23
C LEU A 42 7.49 30.79 1.85
N CYS A 43 7.72 29.47 1.74
CA CYS A 43 7.84 28.81 0.44
C CYS A 43 6.61 27.95 0.21
N ILE A 44 5.53 28.61 -0.22
CA ILE A 44 4.33 27.99 -0.75
C ILE A 44 4.71 27.39 -2.12
N ARG A 45 4.95 26.09 -2.20
CA ARG A 45 5.01 25.39 -3.48
C ARG A 45 3.58 25.09 -3.95
N LYS A 46 3.04 26.00 -4.77
CA LYS A 46 1.89 25.72 -5.63
C LYS A 46 2.35 24.80 -6.76
N SER A 47 2.02 23.51 -6.70
CA SER A 47 2.01 22.67 -7.91
C SER A 47 0.69 22.88 -8.63
N VAL A 48 0.77 23.60 -9.75
CA VAL A 48 -0.33 23.87 -10.66
C VAL A 48 -0.81 22.57 -11.29
N VAL A 49 -2.10 22.26 -11.08
CA VAL A 49 -2.85 21.28 -11.87
C VAL A 49 -2.96 21.82 -13.30
N THR A 50 -2.30 21.16 -14.25
CA THR A 50 -2.52 21.45 -15.67
C THR A 50 -3.63 20.54 -16.17
N VAL A 51 -4.87 21.03 -16.18
CA VAL A 51 -5.98 20.43 -16.95
C VAL A 51 -5.91 21.01 -18.36
N VAL A 52 -5.41 20.24 -19.34
CA VAL A 52 -5.63 20.56 -20.75
C VAL A 52 -7.03 20.05 -21.14
N SER A 53 -8.03 20.90 -20.90
CA SER A 53 -9.37 20.74 -21.46
C SER A 53 -9.38 21.46 -22.81
N SER A 54 -9.22 20.72 -23.92
CA SER A 54 -9.59 21.23 -25.24
C SER A 54 -11.10 21.13 -25.39
N ARG A 55 -11.82 22.16 -24.97
CA ARG A 55 -13.21 22.39 -25.39
C ARG A 55 -13.18 22.87 -26.84
N LYS A 56 -13.73 22.06 -27.75
CA LYS A 56 -14.49 22.58 -28.90
C LYS A 56 -15.85 21.89 -28.89
N ASN A 57 -16.86 22.70 -28.63
CA ASN A 57 -18.26 22.35 -28.73
C ASN A 57 -18.78 23.10 -29.96
N SER A 58 -19.29 22.38 -30.97
CA SER A 58 -20.40 22.80 -31.85
C SER A 58 -20.43 21.90 -33.07
N GLY A 59 -21.56 21.22 -33.28
CA GLY A 59 -21.80 20.39 -34.44
C GLY A 59 -21.95 21.20 -35.73
N SER A 60 -21.43 20.62 -36.80
CA SER A 60 -22.07 20.52 -38.11
C SER A 60 -21.39 19.34 -38.81
N GLY A 61 -22.18 18.48 -39.46
CA GLY A 61 -21.68 17.26 -40.09
C GLY A 61 -20.59 17.58 -41.11
N LEU A 62 -19.50 16.82 -41.08
CA LEU A 62 -18.53 16.81 -42.17
C LEU A 62 -19.30 16.53 -43.47
N ALA A 63 -19.10 17.39 -44.46
CA ALA A 63 -19.76 17.28 -45.75
C ALA A 63 -19.42 15.92 -46.37
N SER A 64 -20.37 15.35 -47.13
CA SER A 64 -20.24 14.09 -47.87
C SER A 64 -18.86 13.91 -48.51
N GLU A 65 -18.34 14.99 -49.10
CA GLU A 65 -17.05 15.09 -49.77
C GLU A 65 -15.84 14.92 -48.84
N ASP A 66 -15.85 15.48 -47.63
CA ASP A 66 -14.75 15.37 -46.67
C ASP A 66 -14.57 13.93 -46.20
N LYS A 67 -15.69 13.20 -46.10
CA LYS A 67 -15.69 11.78 -45.72
C LYS A 67 -15.10 10.93 -46.85
N LYS A 68 -15.43 11.25 -48.10
CA LYS A 68 -14.92 10.56 -49.30
C LYS A 68 -13.41 10.73 -49.45
N LEU A 69 -12.89 11.94 -49.26
CA LEU A 69 -11.45 12.24 -49.30
C LEU A 69 -10.68 11.54 -48.18
N LEU A 70 -11.31 11.37 -47.01
CA LEU A 70 -10.70 10.66 -45.89
C LEU A 70 -10.60 9.16 -46.18
N LEU A 71 -11.63 8.55 -46.79
CA LEU A 71 -11.63 7.14 -47.20
C LEU A 71 -10.60 6.83 -48.30
N GLU A 72 -10.47 7.69 -49.30
CA GLU A 72 -9.47 7.56 -50.37
C GLU A 72 -8.04 7.67 -49.83
N ARG A 73 -7.80 8.53 -48.83
CA ARG A 73 -6.50 8.65 -48.14
C ARG A 73 -6.06 7.34 -47.45
N TYR A 74 -7.02 6.53 -47.00
CA TYR A 74 -6.76 5.22 -46.39
C TYR A 74 -6.87 4.05 -47.38
N GLY A 75 -6.99 4.32 -48.68
CA GLY A 75 -6.96 3.30 -49.73
C GLY A 75 -8.28 2.55 -49.95
N TYR A 76 -9.41 3.10 -49.53
CA TYR A 76 -10.73 2.51 -49.71
C TYR A 76 -11.51 3.16 -50.87
N ASP A 77 -12.12 2.35 -51.75
CA ASP A 77 -12.99 2.83 -52.84
C ASP A 77 -14.40 3.12 -52.31
N ALA A 78 -14.80 4.39 -52.36
CA ALA A 78 -16.09 4.85 -51.87
C ALA A 78 -17.30 4.27 -52.64
N ASN A 79 -17.09 3.72 -53.84
CA ASN A 79 -18.17 3.20 -54.68
C ASN A 79 -18.54 1.73 -54.38
N GLU A 80 -17.71 1.00 -53.62
CA GLU A 80 -17.97 -0.41 -53.31
C GLU A 80 -19.13 -0.60 -52.29
N PHE A 81 -19.42 0.43 -51.49
CA PHE A 81 -20.48 0.40 -50.46
C PHE A 81 -21.88 0.78 -50.95
N ALA A 82 -22.02 1.30 -52.17
CA ALA A 82 -23.29 1.81 -52.68
C ALA A 82 -24.18 0.73 -53.34
N SER A 83 -23.61 -0.45 -53.67
CA SER A 83 -24.29 -1.45 -54.50
C SER A 83 -24.95 -2.61 -53.75
N GLN A 84 -24.72 -2.78 -52.44
CA GLN A 84 -25.42 -3.80 -51.64
C GLN A 84 -26.65 -3.21 -50.95
N SER A 85 -27.60 -2.74 -51.77
CA SER A 85 -28.86 -2.20 -51.30
C SER A 85 -29.93 -3.30 -51.16
N LYS A 86 -30.55 -3.33 -49.97
CA LYS A 86 -31.97 -3.59 -49.77
C LYS A 86 -32.52 -4.97 -50.20
N LYS A 87 -32.09 -6.06 -49.57
CA LYS A 87 -32.97 -7.23 -49.35
C LYS A 87 -32.61 -8.16 -48.18
N THR A 88 -31.47 -7.96 -47.53
CA THR A 88 -31.09 -8.69 -46.29
C THR A 88 -31.18 -7.81 -45.04
N ARG A 89 -31.93 -6.70 -45.07
CA ARG A 89 -31.98 -5.72 -43.97
C ARG A 89 -33.18 -5.84 -43.03
N ARG A 90 -34.19 -6.66 -43.35
CA ARG A 90 -35.38 -6.84 -42.50
C ARG A 90 -35.38 -8.08 -41.61
N LYS A 91 -34.39 -8.97 -41.72
CA LYS A 91 -34.30 -10.19 -40.87
C LYS A 91 -33.16 -10.16 -39.85
N GLU A 92 -32.28 -9.17 -39.97
CA GLU A 92 -31.15 -8.97 -39.06
C GLU A 92 -31.42 -7.84 -38.05
N GLU A 93 -32.27 -6.86 -38.40
CA GLU A 93 -32.69 -5.78 -37.49
C GLU A 93 -33.58 -6.29 -36.33
N GLU A 94 -34.45 -7.30 -36.53
CA GLU A 94 -35.26 -7.89 -35.44
C GLU A 94 -34.46 -8.84 -34.52
N ARG A 95 -33.33 -9.39 -34.98
CA ARG A 95 -32.45 -10.23 -34.15
C ARG A 95 -31.38 -9.42 -33.41
N ASN A 96 -30.97 -8.26 -33.92
CA ASN A 96 -30.07 -7.33 -33.24
C ASN A 96 -30.77 -6.31 -32.34
N SER A 97 -32.11 -6.36 -32.23
CA SER A 97 -32.89 -5.56 -31.26
C SER A 97 -32.88 -6.17 -29.85
N GLN A 98 -32.18 -7.29 -29.65
CA GLN A 98 -31.96 -7.89 -28.34
C GLN A 98 -30.45 -8.15 -28.16
N LYS A 99 -29.84 -7.44 -27.20
CA LYS A 99 -28.40 -7.43 -26.83
C LYS A 99 -27.51 -6.39 -27.53
N GLN A 100 -27.95 -5.13 -27.53
CA GLN A 100 -27.02 -4.08 -27.08
C GLN A 100 -27.45 -3.73 -25.65
N GLU A 101 -26.96 -4.50 -24.67
CA GLU A 101 -26.91 -3.98 -23.31
C GLU A 101 -25.89 -2.85 -23.33
N GLU A 102 -26.38 -1.60 -23.39
CA GLU A 102 -25.59 -0.47 -22.91
C GLU A 102 -25.09 -0.83 -21.51
N VAL A 103 -23.78 -1.04 -21.36
CA VAL A 103 -23.18 -1.25 -20.05
C VAL A 103 -23.34 0.07 -19.29
N ILE A 104 -24.41 0.17 -18.50
CA ILE A 104 -24.61 1.25 -17.55
C ILE A 104 -23.45 1.13 -16.55
N VAL A 105 -22.38 1.91 -16.77
CA VAL A 105 -21.28 2.02 -15.80
C VAL A 105 -21.85 2.73 -14.59
N GLN A 106 -22.32 1.95 -13.60
CA GLN A 106 -22.83 2.50 -12.36
C GLN A 106 -21.76 3.39 -11.72
N PRO A 107 -22.14 4.53 -11.13
CA PRO A 107 -21.19 5.41 -10.46
C PRO A 107 -20.44 4.62 -9.38
N ARG A 108 -19.11 4.69 -9.40
CA ARG A 108 -18.27 4.08 -8.35
C ARG A 108 -18.67 4.68 -7.01
N THR A 109 -19.11 3.83 -6.09
CA THR A 109 -19.53 4.25 -4.75
C THR A 109 -18.59 3.67 -3.70
N THR A 110 -18.57 4.28 -2.52
CA THR A 110 -17.74 3.84 -1.39
C THR A 110 -18.60 3.37 -0.22
N HIS A 111 -18.03 2.55 0.65
CA HIS A 111 -18.63 2.09 1.90
C HIS A 111 -17.54 1.96 2.99
N ARG A 112 -17.94 1.84 4.26
CA ARG A 112 -17.02 1.83 5.42
C ARG A 112 -17.09 0.53 6.24
N LEU A 113 -16.84 -0.61 5.59
CA LEU A 113 -16.84 -1.91 6.26
C LEU A 113 -15.49 -2.30 6.85
N LEU A 114 -14.40 -1.75 6.32
CA LEU A 114 -13.05 -2.03 6.79
C LEU A 114 -12.70 -1.19 8.03
N GLN A 115 -11.80 -1.71 8.86
CA GLN A 115 -11.28 -0.98 10.00
C GLN A 115 -9.80 -1.30 10.29
N VAL A 116 -9.17 -0.42 11.05
CA VAL A 116 -7.85 -0.63 11.64
C VAL A 116 -7.97 -1.52 12.89
N LEU A 117 -7.19 -2.59 12.97
CA LEU A 117 -7.32 -3.64 13.99
C LEU A 117 -6.57 -3.29 15.28
N ALA A 118 -5.37 -2.74 15.17
CA ALA A 118 -4.52 -2.41 16.30
C ALA A 118 -3.69 -1.14 16.08
N GLY A 119 -2.97 -0.71 17.12
CA GLY A 119 -2.11 0.46 17.08
C GLY A 119 -2.81 1.78 17.40
N THR A 120 -2.20 2.89 17.00
CA THR A 120 -2.64 4.26 17.33
C THR A 120 -3.96 4.65 16.66
N ALA A 121 -4.26 4.12 15.47
CA ALA A 121 -5.49 4.36 14.72
C ALA A 121 -6.54 3.24 14.90
N LYS A 122 -6.37 2.37 15.91
CA LYS A 122 -7.27 1.23 16.19
C LYS A 122 -8.76 1.64 16.16
N ARG A 123 -9.60 0.79 15.56
CA ARG A 123 -11.06 0.96 15.36
C ARG A 123 -11.49 2.10 14.45
N LYS A 124 -10.57 2.87 13.83
CA LYS A 124 -10.96 3.80 12.76
C LYS A 124 -11.50 3.03 11.56
N LYS A 125 -12.63 3.49 11.02
CA LYS A 125 -13.29 2.90 9.85
C LYS A 125 -12.69 3.46 8.57
N LEU A 126 -12.37 2.59 7.63
CA LEU A 126 -11.77 2.95 6.34
C LEU A 126 -12.81 2.88 5.23
N LEU A 127 -12.72 3.81 4.29
CA LEU A 127 -13.44 3.79 3.03
C LEU A 127 -12.92 2.65 2.16
N SER A 128 -13.84 2.00 1.46
CA SER A 128 -13.58 0.95 0.49
C SER A 128 -14.52 1.08 -0.70
N LEU A 129 -14.09 0.64 -1.87
CA LEU A 129 -14.90 0.56 -3.08
C LEU A 129 -16.08 -0.39 -2.89
N LYS A 130 -17.27 0.02 -3.31
CA LYS A 130 -18.47 -0.81 -3.34
C LYS A 130 -18.62 -1.43 -4.73
N GLY A 131 -18.90 -2.73 -4.80
CA GLY A 131 -19.30 -3.40 -6.05
C GLY A 131 -18.16 -3.78 -7.01
N MET A 132 -16.89 -3.69 -6.60
CA MET A 132 -15.80 -4.35 -7.32
C MET A 132 -15.64 -5.79 -6.80
N ASP A 133 -15.37 -6.74 -7.70
CA ASP A 133 -15.04 -8.14 -7.37
C ASP A 133 -13.65 -8.29 -6.71
N VAL A 134 -13.01 -7.16 -6.38
CA VAL A 134 -11.74 -7.10 -5.67
C VAL A 134 -12.03 -7.17 -4.18
N ARG A 135 -11.83 -8.36 -3.62
CA ARG A 135 -11.99 -8.61 -2.19
C ARG A 135 -10.81 -7.98 -1.42
N PRO A 136 -11.06 -7.12 -0.41
CA PRO A 136 -9.99 -6.64 0.45
C PRO A 136 -9.43 -7.78 1.31
N MET A 137 -8.15 -7.68 1.70
CA MET A 137 -7.53 -8.61 2.65
C MET A 137 -8.42 -8.76 3.89
N MET A 138 -8.75 -10.00 4.24
CA MET A 138 -9.60 -10.30 5.39
C MET A 138 -8.96 -9.82 6.69
N GLU A 139 -9.76 -9.33 7.64
CA GLU A 139 -9.25 -8.89 8.96
C GLU A 139 -8.45 -9.99 9.69
N VAL A 140 -8.88 -11.25 9.59
CA VAL A 140 -8.19 -12.39 10.18
C VAL A 140 -6.82 -12.64 9.51
N VAL A 141 -6.74 -12.52 8.18
CA VAL A 141 -5.50 -12.68 7.41
C VAL A 141 -4.54 -11.55 7.75
N LYS A 142 -5.03 -10.29 7.75
CA LYS A 142 -4.27 -9.10 8.14
C LYS A 142 -3.74 -9.22 9.58
N GLY A 143 -4.60 -9.62 10.52
CA GLY A 143 -4.22 -9.83 11.92
C GLY A 143 -3.15 -10.91 12.08
N ALA A 144 -3.27 -12.03 11.35
CA ALA A 144 -2.27 -13.08 11.35
C ALA A 144 -0.94 -12.62 10.76
N ALA A 145 -0.94 -11.87 9.66
CA ALA A 145 0.25 -11.33 9.02
C ALA A 145 1.07 -10.46 9.99
N PHE A 146 0.43 -9.44 10.57
CA PHE A 146 1.10 -8.55 11.52
C PHE A 146 1.53 -9.29 12.79
N GLY A 147 0.76 -10.26 13.28
CA GLY A 147 1.16 -11.07 14.44
C GLY A 147 2.42 -11.89 14.18
N ILE A 148 2.59 -12.42 12.97
CA ILE A 148 3.79 -13.17 12.58
C ILE A 148 4.98 -12.22 12.44
N LEU A 149 4.80 -11.05 11.80
CA LEU A 149 5.85 -10.05 11.66
C LEU A 149 6.34 -9.50 13.01
N GLN A 150 5.42 -9.22 13.94
CA GLN A 150 5.76 -8.77 15.30
C GLN A 150 6.55 -9.84 16.06
N ALA A 151 6.12 -11.11 15.95
CA ALA A 151 6.85 -12.23 16.55
C ALA A 151 8.26 -12.41 15.95
N ALA A 152 8.40 -12.26 14.62
CA ALA A 152 9.70 -12.35 13.93
C ALA A 152 10.62 -11.16 14.28
N GLY A 153 10.06 -9.97 14.46
CA GLY A 153 10.78 -8.77 14.91
C GLY A 153 11.16 -8.77 16.39
N GLY A 154 10.78 -9.78 17.17
CA GLY A 154 11.11 -9.89 18.59
C GLY A 154 10.37 -8.91 19.50
N CYS A 155 9.39 -8.16 18.98
CA CYS A 155 8.56 -7.25 19.76
C CYS A 155 7.07 -7.61 19.56
N PRO A 156 6.39 -8.19 20.56
CA PRO A 156 5.00 -8.63 20.42
C PRO A 156 4.00 -7.47 20.37
N THR A 157 4.40 -6.27 20.82
CA THR A 157 3.48 -5.14 21.03
C THR A 157 3.46 -4.17 19.85
N SER A 158 4.57 -4.03 19.13
CA SER A 158 4.75 -3.06 18.05
C SER A 158 5.56 -3.65 16.91
N LEU A 159 5.29 -3.21 15.69
CA LEU A 159 6.19 -3.44 14.58
C LEU A 159 7.48 -2.64 14.81
N ARG A 160 8.61 -3.10 14.25
CA ARG A 160 9.84 -2.30 14.27
C ARG A 160 9.62 -1.04 13.41
N PRO A 161 10.12 0.13 13.84
CA PRO A 161 10.20 1.30 12.99
C PRO A 161 10.94 0.95 11.70
N GLY A 162 10.49 1.53 10.59
CA GLY A 162 10.96 1.14 9.27
C GLY A 162 10.04 1.64 8.16
N ARG A 163 10.34 1.23 6.94
CA ARG A 163 9.65 1.63 5.72
C ARG A 163 8.78 0.48 5.22
N TRP A 164 7.51 0.76 4.99
CA TRP A 164 6.56 -0.19 4.43
C TRP A 164 6.28 0.12 2.97
N LEU A 165 6.27 -0.89 2.09
CA LEU A 165 5.82 -0.78 0.71
C LEU A 165 4.55 -1.60 0.52
N ASP A 166 3.43 -0.93 0.27
CA ASP A 166 2.13 -1.56 0.01
C ASP A 166 1.87 -1.62 -1.49
N LEU A 167 2.20 -2.77 -2.10
CA LEU A 167 1.92 -3.05 -3.50
C LEU A 167 0.46 -3.45 -3.66
N TYR A 168 -0.21 -2.85 -4.65
CA TYR A 168 -1.68 -2.97 -4.83
C TYR A 168 -2.44 -2.44 -3.62
N SER A 169 -2.04 -1.26 -3.14
CA SER A 169 -2.52 -0.68 -1.88
C SER A 169 -4.04 -0.49 -1.82
N GLY A 170 -4.70 -0.16 -2.94
CA GLY A 170 -6.14 0.04 -3.00
C GLY A 170 -6.65 1.02 -1.96
N THR A 171 -7.28 0.48 -0.91
CA THR A 171 -7.81 1.27 0.22
C THR A 171 -6.75 1.79 1.20
N GLY A 172 -5.52 1.28 1.10
CA GLY A 172 -4.43 1.50 2.06
C GLY A 172 -4.57 0.73 3.36
N SER A 173 -5.51 -0.23 3.45
CA SER A 173 -5.84 -0.95 4.69
C SER A 173 -4.63 -1.64 5.35
N VAL A 174 -3.66 -2.13 4.56
CA VAL A 174 -2.47 -2.82 5.07
C VAL A 174 -1.40 -1.82 5.48
N GLY A 175 -1.01 -0.89 4.61
CA GLY A 175 -0.02 0.15 4.98
C GLY A 175 -0.47 1.06 6.13
N ILE A 176 -1.76 1.41 6.22
CA ILE A 176 -2.32 2.16 7.37
C ILE A 176 -2.21 1.35 8.66
N GLU A 177 -2.46 0.04 8.61
CA GLU A 177 -2.30 -0.84 9.76
C GLU A 177 -0.83 -0.93 10.19
N ALA A 178 0.10 -0.91 9.24
CA ALA A 178 1.53 -0.89 9.51
C ALA A 178 1.95 0.38 10.26
N ILE A 179 1.58 1.57 9.75
CA ILE A 179 1.86 2.85 10.42
C ILE A 179 1.21 2.88 11.81
N SER A 180 -0.06 2.45 11.91
CA SER A 180 -0.78 2.37 13.19
C SER A 180 -0.02 1.52 14.22
N ARG A 181 0.64 0.45 13.79
CA ARG A 181 1.42 -0.49 14.62
C ARG A 181 2.88 -0.09 14.83
N GLY A 182 3.30 1.10 14.42
CA GLY A 182 4.63 1.65 14.71
C GLY A 182 5.60 1.69 13.53
N CYS A 183 5.15 1.40 12.31
CA CYS A 183 5.96 1.66 11.11
C CYS A 183 6.15 3.18 10.93
N SER A 184 7.33 3.60 10.45
CA SER A 184 7.72 5.01 10.39
C SER A 184 7.11 5.72 9.18
N GLU A 185 7.09 5.02 8.05
CA GLU A 185 6.52 5.51 6.81
C GLU A 185 5.94 4.36 5.97
N ALA A 186 4.95 4.65 5.13
CA ALA A 186 4.46 3.71 4.15
C ALA A 186 4.36 4.32 2.75
N HIS A 187 4.88 3.60 1.77
CA HIS A 187 4.74 3.87 0.35
C HIS A 187 3.57 3.05 -0.19
N PHE A 188 2.59 3.70 -0.79
CA PHE A 188 1.40 3.07 -1.34
C PHE A 188 1.46 3.11 -2.86
N VAL A 189 1.42 1.95 -3.52
CA VAL A 189 1.38 1.86 -4.99
C VAL A 189 -0.04 1.49 -5.40
N GLU A 190 -0.68 2.36 -6.16
CA GLU A 190 -2.05 2.17 -6.69
C GLU A 190 -2.11 2.70 -8.12
N MET A 191 -2.74 1.95 -9.02
CA MET A 191 -2.80 2.33 -10.44
C MET A 191 -4.00 3.24 -10.74
N ASP A 192 -5.11 3.11 -10.02
CA ASP A 192 -6.35 3.83 -10.30
C ASP A 192 -6.38 5.20 -9.60
N PRO A 193 -6.30 6.32 -10.35
CA PRO A 193 -6.28 7.67 -9.76
C PRO A 193 -7.56 8.01 -9.00
N TRP A 194 -8.70 7.39 -9.37
CA TRP A 194 -9.95 7.58 -8.67
C TRP A 194 -9.88 6.95 -7.28
N VAL A 195 -9.30 5.76 -7.15
CA VAL A 195 -9.11 5.09 -5.86
C VAL A 195 -8.16 5.89 -4.98
N VAL A 196 -7.07 6.38 -5.55
CA VAL A 196 -6.13 7.26 -4.85
C VAL A 196 -6.86 8.48 -4.27
N SER A 197 -7.58 9.22 -5.11
CA SER A 197 -8.16 10.52 -4.73
C SER A 197 -9.40 10.38 -3.83
N ASN A 198 -10.23 9.35 -4.04
CA ASN A 198 -11.53 9.22 -3.37
C ASN A 198 -11.55 8.21 -2.21
N VAL A 199 -10.50 7.39 -2.06
CA VAL A 199 -10.45 6.33 -1.05
C VAL A 199 -9.17 6.39 -0.24
N LEU A 200 -8.01 6.21 -0.89
CA LEU A 200 -6.73 6.10 -0.19
C LEU A 200 -6.36 7.41 0.53
N GLN A 201 -6.34 8.53 -0.18
CA GLN A 201 -5.99 9.83 0.42
C GLN A 201 -6.98 10.22 1.54
N PRO A 202 -8.32 10.15 1.36
CA PRO A 202 -9.25 10.37 2.46
C PRO A 202 -9.08 9.44 3.66
N ASN A 203 -8.65 8.18 3.45
CA ASN A 203 -8.34 7.26 4.54
C ASN A 203 -7.08 7.70 5.31
N LEU A 204 -6.05 8.17 4.61
CA LEU A 204 -4.83 8.72 5.23
C LEU A 204 -5.13 9.99 6.03
N GLU A 205 -5.94 10.89 5.49
CA GLU A 205 -6.42 12.08 6.19
C GLU A 205 -7.23 11.72 7.44
N HIS A 206 -8.18 10.78 7.31
CA HIS A 206 -9.02 10.33 8.42
C HIS A 206 -8.21 9.66 9.55
N THR A 207 -7.14 8.94 9.17
CA THR A 207 -6.26 8.25 10.12
C THR A 207 -5.23 9.19 10.74
N GLY A 208 -4.89 10.29 10.08
CA GLY A 208 -3.89 11.26 10.50
C GLY A 208 -2.47 10.87 10.07
N PHE A 209 -2.35 10.06 9.00
CA PHE A 209 -1.09 9.47 8.56
C PHE A 209 -0.57 10.04 7.24
N VAL A 210 -1.10 11.19 6.79
CA VAL A 210 -0.68 11.85 5.54
C VAL A 210 0.83 12.12 5.54
N ASP A 211 1.38 12.64 6.63
CA ASP A 211 2.80 13.00 6.73
C ASP A 211 3.75 11.78 6.75
N ALA A 212 3.22 10.61 7.12
CA ALA A 212 3.97 9.33 7.14
C ALA A 212 3.72 8.49 5.88
N SER A 213 3.12 9.07 4.84
CA SER A 213 2.66 8.33 3.66
C SER A 213 3.15 8.95 2.36
N VAL A 214 3.60 8.09 1.43
CA VAL A 214 3.96 8.48 0.06
C VAL A 214 3.10 7.68 -0.92
N ILE A 215 2.32 8.36 -1.76
CA ILE A 215 1.47 7.69 -2.75
C ILE A 215 2.12 7.72 -4.12
N HIS A 216 2.22 6.55 -4.76
CA HIS A 216 2.70 6.34 -6.11
C HIS A 216 1.53 5.92 -7.00
N THR A 217 1.01 6.84 -7.81
CA THR A 217 -0.04 6.53 -8.78
C THR A 217 0.55 5.88 -10.03
N ALA A 218 0.76 4.56 -9.96
CA ALA A 218 1.41 3.79 -11.01
C ALA A 218 1.01 2.31 -10.95
N ARG A 219 1.21 1.61 -12.06
CA ARG A 219 1.21 0.15 -12.07
C ARG A 219 2.38 -0.40 -11.27
N VAL A 220 2.17 -1.51 -10.57
CA VAL A 220 3.20 -2.13 -9.71
C VAL A 220 4.41 -2.55 -10.51
N GLU A 221 4.23 -3.11 -11.70
CA GLU A 221 5.33 -3.55 -12.56
C GLU A 221 6.24 -2.36 -12.91
N ASN A 222 5.64 -1.24 -13.33
CA ASN A 222 6.36 -0.01 -13.66
C ASN A 222 7.06 0.63 -12.45
N PHE A 223 6.48 0.48 -11.25
CA PHE A 223 7.09 0.95 -10.02
C PHE A 223 8.32 0.12 -9.68
N LEU A 224 8.23 -1.20 -9.75
CA LEU A 224 9.34 -2.13 -9.46
C LEU A 224 10.51 -1.94 -10.43
N GLU A 225 10.25 -1.73 -11.73
CA GLU A 225 11.28 -1.42 -12.73
C GLU A 225 12.04 -0.11 -12.44
N ARG A 226 11.39 0.83 -11.76
CA ARG A 226 11.96 2.14 -11.39
C ARG A 226 12.41 2.20 -9.94
N ALA A 227 12.32 1.08 -9.21
CA ALA A 227 12.63 1.02 -7.79
C ALA A 227 14.02 1.57 -7.51
N ASP A 228 15.04 1.23 -8.30
CA ASP A 228 16.41 1.72 -8.10
C ASP A 228 16.50 3.26 -8.03
N LYS A 229 15.66 3.97 -8.80
CA LYS A 229 15.62 5.44 -8.82
C LYS A 229 14.76 6.02 -7.70
N LEU A 230 13.70 5.31 -7.31
CA LEU A 230 12.70 5.76 -6.33
C LEU A 230 13.10 5.44 -4.89
N VAL A 231 13.75 4.30 -4.69
CA VAL A 231 14.30 3.81 -3.43
C VAL A 231 15.54 4.64 -3.05
N GLY A 232 16.33 5.06 -4.05
CA GLY A 232 17.32 6.13 -3.90
C GLY A 232 18.29 5.92 -2.73
N LYS A 233 18.50 6.99 -1.93
CA LYS A 233 19.41 6.98 -0.78
C LYS A 233 18.87 6.25 0.45
N ASP A 234 17.57 6.01 0.52
CA ASP A 234 16.89 5.50 1.72
C ASP A 234 16.94 3.97 1.83
N GLY A 235 17.54 3.29 0.83
CA GLY A 235 17.78 1.85 0.84
C GLY A 235 16.51 1.01 0.70
N ALA A 236 16.63 -0.32 0.73
CA ALA A 236 15.48 -1.23 0.59
C ALA A 236 14.39 -1.00 1.64
N PHE A 237 13.17 -1.48 1.37
CA PHE A 237 12.07 -1.43 2.35
C PHE A 237 12.23 -2.53 3.41
N ASP A 238 11.85 -2.24 4.65
CA ASP A 238 11.86 -3.23 5.73
C ASP A 238 10.69 -4.22 5.59
N TYR A 239 9.57 -3.75 5.05
CA TYR A 239 8.35 -4.52 4.90
C TYR A 239 7.71 -4.27 3.54
N ILE A 240 7.24 -5.33 2.89
CA ILE A 240 6.50 -5.26 1.64
C ILE A 240 5.21 -6.07 1.77
N SER A 241 4.05 -5.48 1.47
CA SER A 241 2.81 -6.21 1.27
C SER A 241 2.49 -6.34 -0.22
N VAL A 242 2.01 -7.52 -0.59
CA VAL A 242 1.64 -7.88 -1.95
C VAL A 242 0.24 -8.48 -1.90
N THR A 243 -0.76 -7.65 -2.22
CA THR A 243 -2.19 -8.04 -2.17
C THR A 243 -2.88 -7.82 -3.52
N PRO A 244 -2.42 -8.49 -4.58
CA PRO A 244 -2.97 -8.29 -5.92
C PRO A 244 -4.41 -8.81 -6.04
N PRO A 245 -5.21 -8.25 -6.97
CA PRO A 245 -6.47 -8.84 -7.35
C PRO A 245 -6.23 -10.24 -7.95
N TYR A 246 -6.75 -11.28 -7.29
CA TYR A 246 -6.37 -12.69 -7.52
C TYR A 246 -6.46 -13.17 -8.98
N MET A 247 -7.33 -12.58 -9.80
CA MET A 247 -7.63 -13.05 -11.16
C MET A 247 -6.85 -12.33 -12.25
N GLU A 248 -6.10 -11.28 -11.91
CA GLU A 248 -5.50 -10.37 -12.90
C GLU A 248 -3.97 -10.37 -12.87
N VAL A 249 -3.35 -11.22 -12.03
CA VAL A 249 -1.91 -11.19 -11.80
C VAL A 249 -1.29 -12.58 -11.88
N ASP A 250 -0.18 -12.66 -12.61
CA ASP A 250 0.73 -13.80 -12.60
C ASP A 250 1.72 -13.65 -11.44
N TYR A 251 1.60 -14.54 -10.45
CA TYR A 251 2.41 -14.50 -9.24
C TYR A 251 3.87 -14.90 -9.51
N GLU A 252 4.13 -15.74 -10.51
CA GLU A 252 5.51 -16.15 -10.83
C GLU A 252 6.27 -14.94 -11.37
N VAL A 253 5.66 -14.21 -12.32
CA VAL A 253 6.25 -13.00 -12.90
C VAL A 253 6.39 -11.90 -11.85
N LEU A 254 5.35 -11.65 -11.05
CA LEU A 254 5.38 -10.62 -10.01
C LEU A 254 6.47 -10.90 -8.96
N MET A 255 6.55 -12.14 -8.46
CA MET A 255 7.55 -12.51 -7.47
C MET A 255 8.97 -12.50 -8.04
N ASP A 256 9.15 -12.85 -9.32
CA ASP A 256 10.44 -12.71 -10.02
C ASP A 256 10.85 -11.23 -10.13
N GLN A 257 9.93 -10.33 -10.49
CA GLN A 257 10.19 -8.89 -10.52
C GLN A 257 10.57 -8.34 -9.13
N ILE A 258 9.83 -8.72 -8.08
CA ILE A 258 10.15 -8.33 -6.71
C ILE A 258 11.52 -8.85 -6.30
N SER A 259 11.85 -10.10 -6.66
CA SER A 259 13.12 -10.73 -6.32
C SER A 259 14.35 -10.00 -6.89
N LYS A 260 14.19 -9.30 -8.01
CA LYS A 260 15.23 -8.58 -8.73
C LYS A 260 15.25 -7.07 -8.43
N SER A 261 14.24 -6.57 -7.73
CA SER A 261 14.08 -5.14 -7.47
C SER A 261 14.99 -4.66 -6.35
N ALA A 262 15.54 -3.44 -6.42
CA ALA A 262 16.22 -2.81 -5.29
C ALA A 262 15.29 -2.46 -4.11
N ALA A 263 13.98 -2.71 -4.23
CA ALA A 263 13.02 -2.57 -3.14
C ALA A 263 13.26 -3.60 -2.01
N ILE A 264 13.90 -4.74 -2.30
CA ILE A 264 14.20 -5.79 -1.31
C ILE A 264 15.67 -5.73 -0.86
N GLY A 265 15.90 -6.10 0.41
CA GLY A 265 17.22 -6.26 1.00
C GLY A 265 17.26 -7.46 1.94
N GLU A 266 18.44 -7.75 2.49
CA GLU A 266 18.68 -8.94 3.31
C GLU A 266 17.88 -9.00 4.62
N ASN A 267 17.26 -7.89 5.04
CA ASN A 267 16.46 -7.77 6.26
C ASN A 267 14.97 -7.50 6.00
N THR A 268 14.55 -7.52 4.73
CA THR A 268 13.17 -7.24 4.33
C THR A 268 12.23 -8.41 4.67
N PHE A 269 11.01 -8.09 5.06
CA PHE A 269 9.91 -9.06 5.15
C PHE A 269 8.90 -8.81 4.03
N ILE A 270 8.48 -9.87 3.33
CA ILE A 270 7.45 -9.78 2.29
C ILE A 270 6.24 -10.59 2.73
N VAL A 271 5.07 -9.96 2.75
CA VAL A 271 3.78 -10.57 3.01
C VAL A 271 3.03 -10.68 1.69
N VAL A 272 2.71 -11.91 1.27
CA VAL A 272 2.02 -12.18 0.01
C VAL A 272 0.70 -12.88 0.28
N GLU A 273 -0.37 -12.30 -0.23
CA GLU A 273 -1.70 -12.92 -0.25
C GLU A 273 -1.97 -13.49 -1.65
N TYR A 274 -2.33 -14.77 -1.76
CA TYR A 274 -2.55 -15.44 -3.05
C TYR A 274 -3.64 -16.54 -2.97
N PRO A 275 -4.26 -16.94 -4.10
CA PRO A 275 -5.33 -17.94 -4.08
C PRO A 275 -4.78 -19.37 -3.92
N SER A 276 -5.60 -20.28 -3.37
CA SER A 276 -5.21 -21.67 -3.10
C SER A 276 -4.79 -22.53 -4.29
N ARG A 277 -4.96 -22.06 -5.52
CA ARG A 277 -4.58 -22.80 -6.74
C ARG A 277 -3.20 -22.43 -7.26
N THR A 278 -2.52 -21.49 -6.60
CA THR A 278 -1.19 -21.03 -6.99
C THR A 278 -0.14 -21.64 -6.08
N THR A 279 0.94 -22.13 -6.67
CA THR A 279 2.12 -22.62 -5.93
C THR A 279 3.14 -21.50 -5.86
N MET A 280 3.68 -21.26 -4.67
CA MET A 280 4.68 -20.22 -4.44
C MET A 280 6.05 -20.84 -4.16
N LEU A 281 7.10 -20.22 -4.71
CA LEU A 281 8.49 -20.63 -4.50
C LEU A 281 8.87 -20.62 -3.00
N ASP A 282 9.94 -21.32 -2.65
CA ASP A 282 10.45 -21.34 -1.26
C ASP A 282 11.35 -20.14 -0.93
N SER A 283 11.71 -19.34 -1.94
CA SER A 283 12.55 -18.15 -1.80
C SER A 283 12.10 -17.03 -2.72
N CYS A 284 12.41 -15.79 -2.33
CA CYS A 284 12.22 -14.59 -3.14
C CYS A 284 13.48 -13.72 -2.99
N GLY A 285 14.35 -13.72 -4.00
CA GLY A 285 15.62 -13.00 -3.97
C GLY A 285 16.53 -13.52 -2.85
N CYS A 286 16.97 -12.64 -1.96
CA CYS A 286 17.77 -12.99 -0.78
C CYS A 286 16.95 -13.54 0.41
N LEU A 287 15.62 -13.62 0.28
CA LEU A 287 14.70 -13.98 1.34
C LEU A 287 14.19 -15.41 1.19
N GLU A 288 13.84 -16.03 2.30
CA GLU A 288 13.34 -17.40 2.37
C GLU A 288 11.93 -17.44 2.97
N LYS A 289 11.10 -18.38 2.50
CA LYS A 289 9.71 -18.54 2.93
C LYS A 289 9.66 -19.04 4.37
N MET A 290 9.24 -18.17 5.28
CA MET A 290 9.16 -18.46 6.72
C MET A 290 7.88 -19.22 7.09
N THR A 291 6.78 -18.88 6.42
CA THR A 291 5.47 -19.48 6.70
C THR A 291 4.60 -19.40 5.45
N ASP A 292 3.70 -20.36 5.35
CA ASP A 292 2.64 -20.43 4.36
C ASP A 292 1.40 -20.96 5.08
N ARG A 293 0.36 -20.15 5.19
CA ARG A 293 -0.85 -20.47 5.96
C ARG A 293 -2.08 -20.31 5.10
N ARG A 294 -2.94 -21.33 5.13
CA ARG A 294 -4.23 -21.32 4.44
C ARG A 294 -5.32 -20.66 5.28
N PHE A 295 -6.02 -19.70 4.68
CA PHE A 295 -7.21 -19.04 5.19
C PHE A 295 -8.37 -19.24 4.20
N GLY A 296 -9.06 -20.38 4.31
CA GLY A 296 -10.15 -20.73 3.41
C GLY A 296 -9.68 -20.94 1.96
N ARG A 297 -9.96 -19.95 1.10
CA ARG A 297 -9.61 -19.93 -0.34
C ARG A 297 -8.32 -19.15 -0.65
N THR A 298 -7.74 -18.54 0.37
CA THR A 298 -6.57 -17.68 0.29
C THR A 298 -5.42 -18.31 1.06
N HIS A 299 -4.20 -18.11 0.62
CA HIS A 299 -2.98 -18.38 1.37
C HIS A 299 -2.26 -17.08 1.69
N LEU A 300 -1.58 -17.10 2.82
CA LEU A 300 -0.71 -16.05 3.30
C LEU A 300 0.69 -16.63 3.41
N ALA A 301 1.58 -16.25 2.50
CA ALA A 301 3.00 -16.53 2.62
C ALA A 301 3.72 -15.32 3.20
N ILE A 302 4.71 -15.58 4.05
CA ILE A 302 5.65 -14.56 4.50
C ILE A 302 7.06 -15.03 4.20
N TYR A 303 7.79 -14.20 3.47
CA TYR A 303 9.22 -14.33 3.23
C TYR A 303 9.95 -13.38 4.15
N GLY A 304 11.14 -13.78 4.58
CA GLY A 304 11.94 -12.93 5.43
C GLY A 304 13.39 -13.36 5.49
N PRO A 305 14.19 -12.66 6.30
CA PRO A 305 15.61 -12.89 6.39
C PRO A 305 15.91 -14.23 7.05
N LYS A 306 17.05 -14.82 6.68
CA LYS A 306 17.47 -16.15 7.19
C LYS A 306 17.51 -16.21 8.72
N TRP A 307 17.93 -15.13 9.38
CA TRP A 307 18.00 -15.05 10.84
C TRP A 307 16.63 -15.08 11.51
N ALA A 308 15.55 -14.69 10.82
CA ALA A 308 14.21 -14.66 11.38
C ALA A 308 13.49 -16.03 11.32
N GLN A 309 14.09 -17.02 10.66
CA GLN A 309 13.53 -18.35 10.60
C GLN A 309 13.49 -19.00 11.97
N LYS A 310 12.33 -19.57 12.31
CA LYS A 310 12.26 -20.53 13.39
C LYS A 310 12.81 -21.86 12.89
N PRO A 311 13.63 -22.59 13.68
CA PRO A 311 14.04 -23.92 13.29
C PRO A 311 12.79 -24.77 13.04
N ARG A 312 12.70 -25.37 11.84
CA ARG A 312 11.65 -26.34 11.54
C ARG A 312 11.78 -27.46 12.56
N LYS A 313 10.73 -27.69 13.37
CA LYS A 313 10.66 -28.90 14.19
C LYS A 313 10.51 -30.07 13.21
N SER A 314 11.60 -30.83 13.02
CA SER A 314 11.58 -32.16 12.42
C SER A 314 10.73 -33.12 13.24
#